data_AF-A0AAU2FFI0-F1
#
_entry.id   AF-A0AAU2FFI0-F1
#
_cell.length_a   1.000
_cell.length_b   1.000
_cell.length_c   1.000
_cell.angle_alpha   90.00
_cell.angle_beta   90.00
_cell.angle_gamma   90.00
#
_symmetry.space_group_name_H-M   'P 1'
#
loop_
_entity.id
_entity.type
_entity.pdbx_description
1 polymer ?
#
loop_
_entity_poly.entity_id
_entity_poly.type
_entity_poly.pdbx_seq_one_letter_code
_entity_poly.pdbx_strand_id
1 'polypeptide(L)'
;MLAAVAVHQDPDDPLSGLELREVPDPKAPEGWAVVRVVAAALNHHDLWTLRGVGHPADRLPMVLGCDAAGIDEDGNEVVIHPVIGDPAAGGGDETLDPGRALLSEQHDGAFAELLCVPRRNLVPKPASLSFEEAACLPVAWLTAYRMLFTQARIRPGDRVLVQGAGGGVATAAIALASSAGATVYATSRSESKLAAALELGAHHVALSGARLPERVDVVVETVGEATWEHSLKSLRPGGTVVVAGATSGASPSAHLDRIFYRQQRVLGSTGGTRQEFVSLLRFMESAGIRPQVDRVLPLSDIHSGFRAMLDGELTGKVVIRVS
;
A
#
# COMPACT_ATOMS: atom_id res chain seq x y z
N MET A 1 7.77 -25.50 6.46
CA MET A 1 7.55 -24.67 5.26
C MET A 1 8.67 -23.66 5.13
N LEU A 2 9.09 -23.37 3.90
CA LEU A 2 10.05 -22.31 3.60
C LEU A 2 9.40 -20.94 3.82
N ALA A 3 10.11 -20.04 4.51
CA ALA A 3 9.64 -18.69 4.80
C ALA A 3 10.78 -17.66 4.81
N ALA A 4 10.44 -16.40 4.51
CA ALA A 4 11.33 -15.25 4.70
C ALA A 4 11.03 -14.58 6.05
N VAL A 5 12.01 -14.65 6.95
CA VAL A 5 11.87 -14.31 8.37
C VAL A 5 12.77 -13.13 8.70
N ALA A 6 12.20 -12.09 9.31
CA ALA A 6 12.98 -11.06 9.98
C ALA A 6 13.49 -11.62 11.31
N VAL A 7 14.80 -11.68 11.51
CA VAL A 7 15.44 -12.23 12.72
C VAL A 7 16.06 -11.17 13.62
N HIS A 8 16.45 -10.03 13.05
CA HIS A 8 16.86 -8.83 13.78
C HIS A 8 16.55 -7.58 12.96
N GLN A 9 16.77 -6.40 13.55
CA GLN A 9 16.59 -5.10 12.91
C GLN A 9 17.95 -4.42 12.75
N ASP A 10 18.16 -3.80 11.60
CA ASP A 10 19.33 -2.96 11.33
C ASP A 10 18.90 -1.76 10.47
N PRO A 11 18.97 -0.52 10.99
CA PRO A 11 18.60 0.67 10.24
C PRO A 11 19.46 0.92 8.98
N ASP A 12 20.73 0.51 9.02
CA ASP A 12 21.74 0.83 7.99
C ASP A 12 21.91 -0.33 6.99
N ASP A 13 21.82 -1.58 7.43
CA ASP A 13 21.81 -2.78 6.59
C ASP A 13 20.57 -3.67 6.88
N PRO A 14 19.36 -3.23 6.51
CA PRO A 14 18.13 -3.94 6.85
C PRO A 14 18.06 -5.36 6.28
N LEU A 15 18.78 -5.66 5.20
CA LEU A 15 18.75 -7.00 4.61
C LEU A 15 19.56 -8.02 5.41
N SER A 16 20.47 -7.56 6.28
CA SER A 16 21.18 -8.44 7.21
C SER A 16 20.22 -9.20 8.14
N GLY A 17 19.06 -8.60 8.45
CA GLY A 17 18.03 -9.17 9.31
C GLY A 17 17.04 -10.10 8.61
N LEU A 18 17.16 -10.33 7.30
CA LEU A 18 16.23 -11.17 6.53
C LEU A 18 16.84 -12.54 6.21
N GLU A 19 16.25 -13.60 6.75
CA GLU A 19 16.67 -14.98 6.50
C GLU A 19 15.60 -15.77 5.75
N LEU A 20 16.00 -16.55 4.74
CA LEU A 20 15.18 -17.63 4.19
C LEU A 20 15.46 -18.91 4.97
N ARG A 21 14.44 -19.46 5.64
CA ARG A 21 14.59 -20.67 6.46
C ARG A 21 13.31 -21.48 6.54
N GLU A 22 13.46 -22.75 6.94
CA GLU A 22 12.34 -23.60 7.31
C GLU A 22 11.76 -23.18 8.66
N VAL A 23 10.44 -23.06 8.73
CA VAL A 23 9.67 -22.82 9.95
C VAL A 23 8.55 -23.86 10.08
N PRO A 24 8.04 -24.14 11.30
CA PRO A 24 6.90 -25.02 11.47
C PRO A 24 5.67 -24.49 10.72
N ASP A 25 4.88 -25.40 10.15
CA ASP A 25 3.62 -25.03 9.53
C ASP A 25 2.67 -24.41 10.58
N PRO A 26 1.95 -23.33 10.22
CA PRO A 26 1.12 -22.62 11.18
C PRO A 26 -0.12 -23.45 11.51
N LYS A 27 -0.61 -23.30 12.75
CA LYS A 27 -1.84 -23.94 13.21
C LYS A 27 -2.92 -22.88 13.34
N ALA A 28 -4.07 -23.09 12.69
CA ALA A 28 -5.20 -22.20 12.81
C ALA A 28 -5.88 -22.35 14.19
N PRO A 29 -5.94 -21.28 15.01
CA PRO A 29 -6.86 -21.25 16.14
C PRO A 29 -8.32 -21.17 15.67
N GLU A 30 -9.26 -21.28 16.61
CA GLU A 30 -10.68 -21.13 16.30
C GLU A 30 -10.98 -19.77 15.63
N GLY A 31 -11.78 -19.79 14.56
CA GLY A 31 -12.09 -18.60 13.77
C GLY A 31 -11.03 -18.18 12.74
N TRP A 32 -9.91 -18.90 12.65
CA TRP A 32 -8.85 -18.69 11.68
C TRP A 32 -8.84 -19.78 10.60
N ALA A 33 -8.07 -19.57 9.55
CA ALA A 33 -7.87 -20.49 8.45
C ALA A 33 -6.42 -20.46 7.99
N VAL A 34 -5.95 -21.59 7.46
CA VAL A 34 -4.65 -21.68 6.78
C VAL A 34 -4.87 -21.55 5.27
N VAL A 35 -4.12 -20.65 4.64
CA VAL A 35 -4.15 -20.39 3.21
C VAL A 35 -2.85 -20.87 2.60
N ARG A 36 -2.92 -21.63 1.51
CA ARG A 36 -1.75 -21.92 0.68
C ARG A 36 -1.45 -20.71 -0.19
N VAL A 37 -0.33 -20.05 0.06
CA VAL A 37 0.04 -18.81 -0.63
C VAL A 37 0.53 -19.15 -2.04
N VAL A 38 -0.05 -18.47 -3.04
CA VAL A 38 0.40 -18.55 -4.43
C VAL A 38 1.29 -17.36 -4.74
N ALA A 39 0.83 -16.15 -4.39
CA ALA A 39 1.57 -14.93 -4.59
C ALA A 39 1.46 -14.00 -3.37
N ALA A 40 2.54 -13.31 -3.06
CA ALA A 40 2.62 -12.23 -2.08
C ALA A 40 3.28 -11.00 -2.72
N ALA A 41 3.18 -9.82 -2.13
CA ALA A 41 3.82 -8.62 -2.68
C ALA A 41 4.57 -7.80 -1.63
N LEU A 42 5.71 -7.23 -2.02
CA LEU A 42 6.51 -6.38 -1.14
C LEU A 42 5.85 -5.02 -0.90
N ASN A 43 5.98 -4.54 0.33
CA ASN A 43 5.62 -3.21 0.77
C ASN A 43 6.79 -2.52 1.47
N HIS A 44 6.75 -1.19 1.53
CA HIS A 44 7.71 -0.43 2.34
C HIS A 44 7.62 -0.79 3.83
N HIS A 45 6.45 -1.27 4.28
CA HIS A 45 6.26 -1.78 5.63
C HIS A 45 7.26 -2.90 5.95
N ASP A 46 7.44 -3.87 5.04
CA ASP A 46 8.38 -4.98 5.26
C ASP A 46 9.81 -4.48 5.46
N LEU A 47 10.21 -3.45 4.70
CA LEU A 47 11.52 -2.80 4.84
C LEU A 47 11.62 -1.97 6.13
N TRP A 48 10.55 -1.29 6.54
CA TRP A 48 10.51 -0.54 7.81
C TRP A 48 10.64 -1.46 9.02
N THR A 49 10.02 -2.64 8.98
CA THR A 49 10.19 -3.69 10.00
C THR A 49 11.65 -4.09 10.14
N LEU A 50 12.34 -4.35 9.01
CA LEU A 50 13.78 -4.67 9.02
C LEU A 50 14.66 -3.52 9.52
N ARG A 51 14.21 -2.25 9.38
CA ARG A 51 14.91 -1.06 9.90
C ARG A 51 14.55 -0.72 11.36
N GLY A 52 13.60 -1.41 11.97
CA GLY A 52 13.06 -1.07 13.29
C GLY A 52 12.21 0.21 13.34
N VAL A 53 11.66 0.63 12.20
CA VAL A 53 10.77 1.79 12.11
C VAL A 53 9.33 1.35 12.28
N GLY A 54 8.69 1.78 13.37
CA GLY A 54 7.28 1.47 13.63
C GLY A 54 7.02 0.02 14.06
N HIS A 55 8.07 -0.77 14.31
CA HIS A 55 7.96 -2.16 14.73
C HIS A 55 8.92 -2.49 15.89
N PRO A 56 8.44 -2.90 17.07
CA PRO A 56 9.28 -3.25 18.21
C PRO A 56 10.19 -4.47 17.96
N ALA A 57 11.45 -4.42 18.40
CA ALA A 57 12.42 -5.51 18.20
C ALA A 57 12.07 -6.82 18.94
N ASP A 58 11.29 -6.73 20.03
CA ASP A 58 10.84 -7.88 20.83
C ASP A 58 9.76 -8.74 20.15
N ARG A 59 9.30 -8.31 18.97
CA ARG A 59 8.38 -9.05 18.11
C ARG A 59 9.09 -9.99 17.11
N LEU A 60 10.41 -9.97 17.06
CA LEU A 60 11.20 -10.86 16.22
C LEU A 60 11.58 -12.15 16.96
N PRO A 61 11.72 -13.30 16.26
CA PRO A 61 11.63 -13.46 14.81
C PRO A 61 10.18 -13.49 14.28
N MET A 62 9.96 -13.00 13.07
CA MET A 62 8.63 -12.96 12.43
C MET A 62 8.72 -13.17 10.91
N VAL A 63 7.81 -13.95 10.34
CA VAL A 63 7.66 -14.07 8.89
C VAL A 63 7.14 -12.74 8.33
N LEU A 64 7.79 -12.20 7.30
CA LEU A 64 7.37 -10.94 6.69
C LEU A 64 6.28 -11.13 5.62
N GLY A 65 5.68 -10.03 5.16
CA GLY A 65 4.77 -10.00 4.01
C GLY A 65 3.33 -9.64 4.39
N CYS A 66 2.92 -8.44 4.02
CA CYS A 66 1.58 -7.91 4.35
C CYS A 66 0.49 -8.27 3.33
N ASP A 67 0.90 -8.63 2.11
CA ASP A 67 0.01 -8.85 0.98
C ASP A 67 0.04 -10.32 0.56
N ALA A 68 -1.13 -10.93 0.29
CA ALA A 68 -1.20 -12.26 -0.29
C ALA A 68 -2.46 -12.52 -1.12
N ALA A 69 -2.32 -13.45 -2.05
CA ALA A 69 -3.41 -14.18 -2.68
C ALA A 69 -3.06 -15.67 -2.77
N GLY A 70 -4.06 -16.53 -2.61
CA GLY A 70 -3.83 -17.97 -2.51
C GLY A 70 -5.11 -18.79 -2.50
N ILE A 71 -5.00 -20.03 -2.03
CA ILE A 71 -6.10 -20.99 -1.96
C ILE A 71 -6.42 -21.29 -0.49
N ASP A 72 -7.67 -21.13 -0.07
CA ASP A 72 -8.12 -21.49 1.27
C ASP A 72 -8.30 -23.02 1.45
N GLU A 73 -8.64 -23.45 2.67
CA GLU A 73 -8.80 -24.86 3.03
C GLU A 73 -9.91 -25.57 2.24
N ASP A 74 -10.88 -24.82 1.72
CA ASP A 74 -12.02 -25.32 0.94
C ASP A 74 -11.73 -25.32 -0.57
N GLY A 75 -10.55 -24.86 -0.99
CA GLY A 75 -10.14 -24.80 -2.39
C GLY A 75 -10.55 -23.52 -3.12
N ASN A 76 -11.03 -22.49 -2.42
CA ASN A 76 -11.42 -21.23 -3.03
C ASN A 76 -10.22 -20.32 -3.26
N GLU A 77 -10.23 -19.58 -4.37
CA GLU A 77 -9.25 -18.52 -4.62
C GLU A 77 -9.58 -17.28 -3.79
N VAL A 78 -8.63 -16.85 -2.96
CA VAL A 78 -8.79 -15.74 -2.03
C VAL A 78 -7.67 -14.72 -2.17
N VAL A 79 -8.00 -13.47 -1.87
CA VAL A 79 -7.07 -12.37 -1.62
C VAL A 79 -7.24 -11.92 -0.18
N ILE A 80 -6.12 -11.66 0.50
CA ILE A 80 -6.09 -11.45 1.94
C ILE A 80 -6.27 -9.97 2.25
N HIS A 81 -7.33 -9.62 2.99
CA HIS A 81 -7.44 -8.30 3.60
C HIS A 81 -6.38 -8.17 4.70
N PRO A 82 -5.50 -7.16 4.70
CA PRO A 82 -4.28 -7.22 5.48
C PRO A 82 -4.43 -6.68 6.90
N VAL A 83 -5.58 -6.07 7.24
CA VAL A 83 -5.83 -5.50 8.56
C VAL A 83 -6.55 -6.53 9.43
N ILE A 84 -5.89 -6.96 10.50
CA ILE A 84 -6.45 -7.81 11.54
C ILE A 84 -6.94 -6.89 12.67
N GLY A 85 -8.25 -6.82 12.86
CA GLY A 85 -8.87 -5.97 13.87
C GLY A 85 -10.36 -6.26 14.02
N ASP A 86 -10.94 -5.79 15.12
CA ASP A 86 -12.36 -5.91 15.44
C ASP A 86 -13.11 -4.63 15.01
N PRO A 87 -14.01 -4.71 14.00
CA PRO A 87 -14.81 -3.56 13.61
C PRO A 87 -15.68 -3.03 14.76
N ALA A 88 -16.12 -3.86 15.72
CA ALA A 88 -16.91 -3.37 16.85
C ALA A 88 -16.08 -2.47 17.78
N ALA A 89 -14.84 -2.86 18.08
CA ALA A 89 -13.90 -2.07 18.85
C ALA A 89 -13.53 -0.74 18.15
N GLY A 90 -13.49 -0.73 16.82
CA GLY A 90 -13.26 0.46 16.00
C GLY A 90 -14.51 1.28 15.65
N GLY A 91 -15.67 1.03 16.28
CA GLY A 91 -16.89 1.80 16.01
C GLY A 91 -17.48 1.59 14.61
N GLY A 92 -17.29 0.41 14.03
CA GLY A 92 -17.69 0.02 12.68
C GLY A 92 -16.55 0.03 11.66
N ASP A 93 -15.35 0.47 12.04
CA ASP A 93 -14.16 0.56 11.19
C ASP A 93 -12.98 -0.14 11.86
N GLU A 94 -12.59 -1.33 11.40
CA GLU A 94 -11.47 -2.10 11.98
C GLU A 94 -10.12 -1.37 11.89
N THR A 95 -10.00 -0.32 11.06
CA THR A 95 -8.78 0.50 11.01
C THR A 95 -8.68 1.48 12.19
N LEU A 96 -9.75 1.61 12.97
CA LEU A 96 -9.80 2.42 14.19
C LEU A 96 -9.81 1.59 15.47
N ASP A 97 -9.78 0.25 15.36
CA ASP A 97 -9.60 -0.62 16.51
C ASP A 97 -8.23 -0.35 17.16
N PRO A 98 -8.17 0.01 18.46
CA PRO A 98 -6.91 0.21 19.18
C PRO A 98 -6.02 -1.04 19.21
N GLY A 99 -6.61 -2.23 19.07
CA GLY A 99 -5.92 -3.52 19.02
C GLY A 99 -5.55 -3.98 17.63
N ARG A 100 -5.82 -3.18 16.58
CA ARG A 100 -5.55 -3.60 15.20
C ARG A 100 -4.06 -3.86 14.97
N ALA A 101 -3.79 -4.78 14.06
CA ALA A 101 -2.49 -5.03 13.49
C ALA A 101 -2.60 -5.14 11.97
N LEU A 102 -1.59 -4.66 11.25
CA LEU A 102 -1.33 -5.14 9.89
C LEU A 102 -0.76 -6.55 9.97
N LEU A 103 -1.02 -7.37 8.96
CA LEU A 103 -0.30 -8.62 8.77
C LEU A 103 1.21 -8.34 8.76
N SER A 104 2.03 -9.19 9.38
CA SER A 104 3.45 -8.94 9.65
C SER A 104 3.75 -7.82 10.67
N GLU A 105 2.83 -7.52 11.60
CA GLU A 105 3.11 -6.70 12.81
C GLU A 105 2.96 -7.45 14.14
N GLN A 106 1.91 -8.26 14.28
CA GLN A 106 1.69 -9.08 15.49
C GLN A 106 1.51 -10.56 15.17
N HIS A 107 1.40 -10.86 13.88
CA HIS A 107 1.11 -12.17 13.32
C HIS A 107 2.02 -12.37 12.10
N ASP A 108 2.48 -13.60 11.90
CA ASP A 108 3.31 -13.97 10.77
C ASP A 108 2.67 -13.61 9.43
N GLY A 109 3.52 -13.14 8.50
CA GLY A 109 3.15 -12.69 7.18
C GLY A 109 3.18 -13.76 6.09
N ALA A 110 3.05 -13.28 4.86
CA ALA A 110 2.75 -14.10 3.69
C ALA A 110 3.96 -14.48 2.81
N PHE A 111 5.18 -14.11 3.17
CA PHE A 111 6.38 -14.64 2.51
C PHE A 111 6.73 -16.04 3.00
N ALA A 112 5.75 -16.94 2.94
CA ALA A 112 5.83 -18.34 3.33
C ALA A 112 4.81 -19.16 2.54
N GLU A 113 5.02 -20.47 2.43
CA GLU A 113 4.14 -21.38 1.67
C GLU A 113 2.71 -21.43 2.24
N LEU A 114 2.56 -21.28 3.56
CA LEU A 114 1.29 -21.24 4.25
C LEU A 114 1.17 -19.96 5.08
N LEU A 115 -0.05 -19.42 5.14
CA LEU A 115 -0.40 -18.23 5.90
C LEU A 115 -1.60 -18.53 6.80
N CYS A 116 -1.53 -18.16 8.08
CA CYS A 116 -2.66 -18.28 8.99
C CYS A 116 -3.28 -16.92 9.27
N VAL A 117 -4.57 -16.76 8.97
CA VAL A 117 -5.30 -15.49 9.14
C VAL A 117 -6.72 -15.73 9.66
N PRO A 118 -7.37 -14.73 10.28
CA PRO A 118 -8.78 -14.82 10.62
C PRO A 118 -9.63 -15.07 9.36
N ARG A 119 -10.67 -15.90 9.45
CA ARG A 119 -11.55 -16.21 8.31
C ARG A 119 -12.18 -14.96 7.70
N ARG A 120 -12.42 -13.92 8.50
CA ARG A 120 -12.93 -12.62 8.04
C ARG A 120 -11.99 -11.95 7.03
N ASN A 121 -10.69 -12.19 7.13
CA ASN A 121 -9.69 -11.58 6.26
C ASN A 121 -9.62 -12.24 4.88
N LEU A 122 -10.28 -13.39 4.69
CA LEU A 122 -10.43 -14.01 3.38
C LEU A 122 -11.49 -13.25 2.57
N VAL A 123 -11.07 -12.71 1.43
CA VAL A 123 -11.94 -12.07 0.45
C VAL A 123 -11.85 -12.85 -0.86
N PRO A 124 -12.97 -13.18 -1.53
CA PRO A 124 -12.91 -13.88 -2.81
C PRO A 124 -12.07 -13.11 -3.83
N LYS A 125 -11.12 -13.81 -4.46
CA LYS A 125 -10.30 -13.23 -5.52
C LYS A 125 -11.15 -13.06 -6.78
N PRO A 126 -11.14 -11.88 -7.42
CA PRO A 126 -11.72 -11.71 -8.75
C PRO A 126 -11.15 -12.73 -9.75
N ALA A 127 -12.01 -13.41 -10.52
CA ALA A 127 -11.58 -14.37 -11.53
C ALA A 127 -10.82 -13.70 -12.69
N SER A 128 -11.03 -12.39 -12.88
CA SER A 128 -10.37 -11.58 -13.91
C SER A 128 -8.91 -11.24 -13.61
N LEU A 129 -8.49 -11.39 -12.35
CA LEU A 129 -7.12 -11.12 -11.90
C LEU A 129 -6.35 -12.42 -11.74
N SER A 130 -5.06 -12.40 -12.06
CA SER A 130 -4.09 -13.42 -11.64
C SER A 130 -3.84 -13.34 -10.13
N PHE A 131 -3.18 -14.34 -9.54
CA PHE A 131 -2.77 -14.29 -8.14
C PHE A 131 -1.75 -13.17 -7.90
N GLU A 132 -0.84 -12.97 -8.85
CA GLU A 132 0.19 -11.92 -8.80
C GLU A 132 -0.44 -10.53 -8.81
N GLU A 133 -1.43 -10.31 -9.67
CA GLU A 133 -2.17 -9.05 -9.68
C GLU A 133 -2.98 -8.87 -8.38
N ALA A 134 -3.71 -9.89 -7.94
CA ALA A 134 -4.51 -9.82 -6.72
C ALA A 134 -3.65 -9.53 -5.48
N ALA A 135 -2.46 -10.13 -5.38
CA ALA A 135 -1.51 -9.88 -4.30
C ALA A 135 -0.96 -8.43 -4.30
N CYS A 136 -1.08 -7.66 -5.38
CA CYS A 136 -0.60 -6.26 -5.38
C CYS A 136 -1.54 -5.28 -4.66
N LEU A 137 -2.77 -5.70 -4.39
CA LEU A 137 -3.86 -4.83 -3.99
C LEU A 137 -3.97 -4.52 -2.48
N PRO A 138 -3.76 -5.49 -1.56
CA PRO A 138 -4.30 -5.37 -0.21
C PRO A 138 -3.79 -4.18 0.59
N VAL A 139 -2.50 -3.87 0.57
CA VAL A 139 -1.95 -2.70 1.26
C VAL A 139 -2.02 -1.46 0.39
N ALA A 140 -1.37 -1.49 -0.78
CA ALA A 140 -1.11 -0.29 -1.56
C ALA A 140 -2.38 0.28 -2.22
N TRP A 141 -3.15 -0.57 -2.91
CA TRP A 141 -4.35 -0.14 -3.63
C TRP A 141 -5.50 0.16 -2.69
N LEU A 142 -5.67 -0.61 -1.61
CA LEU A 142 -6.67 -0.33 -0.58
C LEU A 142 -6.41 1.02 0.09
N THR A 143 -5.15 1.33 0.39
CA THR A 143 -4.78 2.64 0.95
C THR A 143 -5.13 3.76 -0.03
N ALA A 144 -4.75 3.63 -1.30
CA ALA A 144 -5.09 4.61 -2.33
C ALA A 144 -6.62 4.78 -2.50
N TYR A 145 -7.37 3.67 -2.48
CA TYR A 145 -8.83 3.68 -2.54
C TYR A 145 -9.44 4.46 -1.37
N ARG A 146 -9.01 4.17 -0.13
CA ARG A 146 -9.48 4.89 1.06
C ARG A 146 -9.12 6.38 1.01
N MET A 147 -7.91 6.72 0.56
CA MET A 147 -7.49 8.11 0.40
C MET A 147 -8.42 8.88 -0.54
N LEU A 148 -8.72 8.30 -1.71
CA LEU A 148 -9.50 8.96 -2.76
C LEU A 148 -11.00 8.98 -2.43
N PHE A 149 -11.59 7.85 -2.05
CA PHE A 149 -13.04 7.69 -2.03
C PHE A 149 -13.66 7.83 -0.63
N THR A 150 -12.90 7.56 0.42
CA THR A 150 -13.41 7.67 1.81
C THR A 150 -12.99 8.99 2.46
N GLN A 151 -11.71 9.32 2.38
CA GLN A 151 -11.14 10.52 3.00
C GLN A 151 -11.42 11.77 2.15
N ALA A 152 -10.91 11.80 0.92
CA ALA A 152 -11.09 12.94 0.03
C ALA A 152 -12.50 13.01 -0.56
N ARG A 153 -13.13 11.86 -0.82
CA ARG A 153 -14.45 11.72 -1.46
C ARG A 153 -14.49 12.40 -2.81
N ILE A 154 -13.51 12.09 -3.66
CA ILE A 154 -13.39 12.66 -5.00
C ILE A 154 -14.64 12.39 -5.84
N ARG A 155 -14.89 13.28 -6.80
CA ARG A 155 -15.97 13.19 -7.78
C ARG A 155 -15.39 13.28 -9.20
N PRO A 156 -16.10 12.76 -10.22
CA PRO A 156 -15.74 13.04 -11.61
C PRO A 156 -15.59 14.55 -11.84
N GLY A 157 -14.51 14.95 -12.49
CA GLY A 157 -14.14 16.35 -12.73
C GLY A 157 -13.24 16.99 -11.65
N ASP A 158 -13.03 16.35 -10.49
CA ASP A 158 -12.04 16.84 -9.52
C ASP A 158 -10.62 16.74 -10.08
N ARG A 159 -9.74 17.65 -9.66
CA ARG A 159 -8.30 17.59 -9.98
C ARG A 159 -7.54 16.97 -8.81
N VAL A 160 -6.81 15.90 -9.09
CA VAL A 160 -6.05 15.16 -8.09
C VAL A 160 -4.56 15.25 -8.41
N LEU A 161 -3.76 15.75 -7.47
CA LEU A 161 -2.30 15.66 -7.54
C LEU A 161 -1.81 14.45 -6.76
N VAL A 162 -0.95 13.64 -7.37
CA VAL A 162 -0.24 12.53 -6.73
C VAL A 162 1.24 12.89 -6.61
N GLN A 163 1.76 12.99 -5.38
CA GLN A 163 3.18 13.22 -5.14
C GLN A 163 3.97 11.92 -5.24
N GLY A 164 5.14 11.96 -5.89
CA GLY A 164 6.09 10.83 -5.90
C GLY A 164 5.61 9.62 -6.70
N ALA A 165 5.28 9.84 -7.98
CA ALA A 165 4.90 8.77 -8.90
C ALA A 165 5.97 7.66 -8.94
N GLY A 166 5.52 6.41 -8.80
CA GLY A 166 6.32 5.19 -8.90
C GLY A 166 6.16 4.21 -7.73
N GLY A 167 5.77 4.70 -6.54
CA GLY A 167 5.44 3.82 -5.40
C GLY A 167 4.06 3.17 -5.56
N GLY A 168 3.84 2.02 -4.90
CA GLY A 168 2.60 1.25 -5.05
C GLY A 168 1.31 2.04 -4.75
N VAL A 169 1.30 2.90 -3.73
CA VAL A 169 0.14 3.76 -3.41
C VAL A 169 -0.04 4.84 -4.48
N ALA A 170 1.05 5.44 -4.96
CA ALA A 170 1.01 6.49 -5.96
C ALA A 170 0.50 5.96 -7.32
N THR A 171 1.00 4.81 -7.78
CA THR A 171 0.56 4.19 -9.03
C THR A 171 -0.91 3.77 -8.95
N ALA A 172 -1.35 3.20 -7.82
CA ALA A 172 -2.75 2.90 -7.57
C ALA A 172 -3.62 4.17 -7.56
N ALA A 173 -3.18 5.25 -6.91
CA ALA A 173 -3.93 6.49 -6.84
C ALA A 173 -4.13 7.13 -8.22
N ILE A 174 -3.11 7.09 -9.09
CA ILE A 174 -3.21 7.58 -10.47
C ILE A 174 -4.28 6.80 -11.23
N ALA A 175 -4.18 5.47 -11.24
CA ALA A 175 -5.10 4.60 -11.98
C ALA A 175 -6.55 4.72 -11.47
N LEU A 176 -6.74 4.71 -10.15
CA LEU A 176 -8.06 4.81 -9.52
C LEU A 176 -8.71 6.18 -9.75
N ALA A 177 -7.97 7.27 -9.56
CA ALA A 177 -8.51 8.62 -9.75
C ALA A 177 -8.86 8.88 -11.23
N SER A 178 -7.99 8.48 -12.15
CA SER A 178 -8.23 8.61 -13.59
C SER A 178 -9.48 7.84 -14.02
N SER A 179 -9.61 6.58 -13.57
CA SER A 179 -10.78 5.74 -13.85
C SER A 179 -12.07 6.25 -13.21
N ALA A 180 -11.97 7.01 -12.12
CA ALA A 180 -13.11 7.69 -11.49
C ALA A 180 -13.50 9.01 -12.17
N GLY A 181 -12.85 9.38 -13.28
CA GLY A 181 -13.14 10.58 -14.05
C GLY A 181 -12.51 11.86 -13.49
N ALA A 182 -11.48 11.75 -12.64
CA ALA A 182 -10.72 12.89 -12.16
C ALA A 182 -9.60 13.27 -13.15
N THR A 183 -9.25 14.56 -13.20
CA THR A 183 -8.04 15.02 -13.91
C THR A 183 -6.83 14.81 -13.01
N VAL A 184 -5.93 13.91 -13.41
CA VAL A 184 -4.80 13.49 -12.57
C VAL A 184 -3.51 14.23 -12.95
N TYR A 185 -2.88 14.85 -11.97
CA TYR A 185 -1.52 15.39 -12.01
C TYR A 185 -0.60 14.45 -11.24
N ALA A 186 0.57 14.15 -11.77
CA ALA A 186 1.57 13.34 -11.06
C ALA A 186 2.93 14.04 -11.06
N THR A 187 3.63 13.98 -9.93
CA THR A 187 5.00 14.50 -9.82
C THR A 187 6.00 13.41 -9.48
N SER A 188 7.22 13.54 -9.99
CA SER A 188 8.34 12.67 -9.64
C SER A 188 9.66 13.37 -9.90
N ARG A 189 10.74 12.87 -9.30
CA ARG A 189 12.11 13.28 -9.62
C ARG A 189 12.67 12.51 -10.82
N SER A 190 12.01 11.43 -11.24
CA SER A 190 12.45 10.57 -12.33
C SER A 190 11.55 10.73 -13.55
N GLU A 191 12.15 11.04 -14.70
CA GLU A 191 11.43 11.15 -15.97
C GLU A 191 10.81 9.82 -16.40
N SER A 192 11.46 8.68 -16.15
CA SER A 192 10.89 7.36 -16.47
C SER A 192 9.63 7.08 -15.65
N LYS A 193 9.61 7.51 -14.38
CA LYS A 193 8.41 7.39 -13.53
C LYS A 193 7.30 8.34 -13.95
N LEU A 194 7.63 9.49 -14.54
CA LEU A 194 6.63 10.38 -15.15
C LEU A 194 6.03 9.75 -16.41
N ALA A 195 6.85 9.12 -17.26
CA ALA A 195 6.35 8.40 -18.43
C ALA A 195 5.39 7.27 -18.03
N ALA A 196 5.77 6.45 -17.04
CA ALA A 196 4.90 5.41 -16.50
C ALA A 196 3.61 5.98 -15.88
N ALA A 197 3.66 7.16 -15.24
CA ALA A 197 2.46 7.81 -14.71
C ALA A 197 1.46 8.17 -15.82
N LEU A 198 1.91 8.58 -17.01
CA LEU A 198 1.04 8.84 -18.15
C LEU A 198 0.35 7.56 -18.63
N GLU A 199 1.08 6.44 -18.69
CA GLU A 199 0.53 5.13 -19.06
C GLU A 199 -0.54 4.65 -18.06
N LEU A 200 -0.41 5.01 -16.79
CA LEU A 200 -1.39 4.74 -15.73
C LEU A 200 -2.62 5.65 -15.76
N GLY A 201 -2.64 6.66 -16.63
CA GLY A 201 -3.77 7.58 -16.78
C GLY A 201 -3.58 8.96 -16.13
N ALA A 202 -2.35 9.35 -15.77
CA ALA A 202 -2.06 10.75 -15.45
C ALA A 202 -2.30 11.62 -16.70
N HIS A 203 -2.98 12.74 -16.50
CA HIS A 203 -3.25 13.71 -17.58
C HIS A 203 -2.10 14.72 -17.73
N HIS A 204 -1.45 15.02 -16.61
CA HIS A 204 -0.33 15.96 -16.55
C HIS A 204 0.77 15.40 -15.66
N VAL A 205 2.01 15.56 -16.10
CA VAL A 205 3.20 15.16 -15.36
C VAL A 205 4.16 16.33 -15.22
N ALA A 206 4.83 16.42 -14.07
CA ALA A 206 5.79 17.47 -13.81
C ALA A 206 6.90 16.99 -12.86
N LEU A 207 8.08 17.60 -12.94
CA LEU A 207 9.13 17.34 -11.95
C LEU A 207 8.68 17.75 -10.55
N SER A 208 9.17 17.06 -9.52
CA SER A 208 8.85 17.38 -8.12
C SER A 208 9.09 18.86 -7.81
N GLY A 209 8.07 19.52 -7.24
CA GLY A 209 8.10 20.94 -6.88
C GLY A 209 7.81 21.90 -8.03
N ALA A 210 7.70 21.43 -9.27
CA ALA A 210 7.36 22.28 -10.41
C ALA A 210 5.92 22.82 -10.28
N ARG A 211 5.74 24.09 -10.67
CA ARG A 211 4.44 24.75 -10.60
C ARG A 211 3.46 24.11 -11.57
N LEU A 212 2.34 23.61 -11.02
CA LEU A 212 1.23 23.09 -11.82
C LEU A 212 0.52 24.21 -12.61
N PRO A 213 -0.09 23.87 -13.77
CA PRO A 213 -0.81 24.86 -14.59
C PRO A 213 -2.02 25.46 -13.86
N GLU A 214 -2.60 24.69 -12.93
CA GLU A 214 -3.71 25.13 -12.11
C GLU A 214 -3.64 24.52 -10.71
N ARG A 215 -4.53 25.00 -9.83
CA ARG A 215 -4.64 24.47 -8.47
C ARG A 215 -5.55 23.24 -8.45
N VAL A 216 -5.20 22.26 -7.62
CA VAL A 216 -5.92 21.00 -7.51
C VAL A 216 -6.89 20.96 -6.34
N ASP A 217 -7.88 20.08 -6.42
CA ASP A 217 -8.90 19.87 -5.39
C ASP A 217 -8.37 18.98 -4.25
N VAL A 218 -7.60 17.95 -4.62
CA VAL A 218 -7.07 16.94 -3.71
C VAL A 218 -5.59 16.68 -4.01
N VAL A 219 -4.80 16.48 -2.95
CA VAL A 219 -3.43 15.97 -3.04
C VAL A 219 -3.34 14.62 -2.31
N VAL A 220 -2.81 13.61 -2.99
CA VAL A 220 -2.38 12.33 -2.44
C VAL A 220 -0.92 12.46 -2.04
N GLU A 221 -0.67 12.47 -0.74
CA GLU A 221 0.65 12.67 -0.14
C GLU A 221 1.15 11.39 0.54
N THR A 222 2.25 10.84 0.01
CA THR A 222 2.91 9.64 0.54
C THR A 222 4.39 9.86 0.80
N VAL A 223 4.95 11.00 0.36
CA VAL A 223 6.39 11.28 0.43
C VAL A 223 6.71 11.98 1.74
N GLY A 224 5.91 12.98 2.14
CA GLY A 224 6.07 13.69 3.40
C GLY A 224 6.92 14.95 3.27
N GLU A 225 7.94 15.09 4.12
CA GLU A 225 8.66 16.36 4.32
C GLU A 225 9.14 17.07 3.04
N ALA A 226 9.67 16.31 2.07
CA ALA A 226 10.24 16.88 0.85
C ALA A 226 9.19 17.49 -0.11
N THR A 227 7.92 17.07 -0.02
CA THR A 227 6.84 17.52 -0.93
C THR A 227 5.75 18.30 -0.22
N TRP A 228 5.74 18.32 1.10
CA TRP A 228 4.68 18.90 1.91
C TRP A 228 4.34 20.36 1.55
N GLU A 229 5.35 21.21 1.43
CA GLU A 229 5.13 22.62 1.07
C GLU A 229 4.51 22.74 -0.34
N HIS A 230 4.98 21.93 -1.28
CA HIS A 230 4.44 21.88 -2.65
C HIS A 230 2.99 21.39 -2.66
N SER A 231 2.65 20.38 -1.85
CA SER A 231 1.29 19.87 -1.66
C SER A 231 0.33 20.98 -1.21
N LEU A 232 0.68 21.72 -0.16
CA LEU A 232 -0.15 22.83 0.32
C LEU A 232 -0.20 24.01 -0.66
N LYS A 233 0.89 24.28 -1.39
CA LYS A 233 0.94 25.34 -2.42
C LYS A 233 0.09 25.02 -3.65
N SER A 234 -0.07 23.76 -3.99
CA SER A 234 -0.80 23.28 -5.18
C SER A 234 -2.31 23.27 -4.99
N LEU A 235 -2.80 23.21 -3.76
CA LEU A 235 -4.24 23.19 -3.48
C LEU A 235 -4.94 24.51 -3.81
N ARG A 236 -6.20 24.39 -4.22
CA ARG A 236 -7.16 25.51 -4.22
C ARG A 236 -7.61 25.86 -2.79
N PRO A 237 -8.21 27.04 -2.56
CA PRO A 237 -8.94 27.29 -1.32
C PRO A 237 -10.00 26.20 -1.07
N GLY A 238 -10.10 25.72 0.17
CA GLY A 238 -10.98 24.60 0.54
C GLY A 238 -10.50 23.21 0.10
N GLY A 239 -9.34 23.10 -0.54
CA GLY A 239 -8.78 21.84 -1.02
C GLY A 239 -8.25 20.95 0.11
N THR A 240 -7.99 19.68 -0.21
CA THR A 240 -7.63 18.65 0.80
C THR A 240 -6.31 17.97 0.48
N VAL A 241 -5.39 17.87 1.44
CA VAL A 241 -4.29 16.91 1.39
C VAL A 241 -4.70 15.67 2.18
N VAL A 242 -4.54 14.49 1.59
CA VAL A 242 -4.66 13.22 2.28
C VAL A 242 -3.26 12.61 2.41
N VAL A 243 -2.85 12.32 3.64
CA VAL A 243 -1.52 11.82 3.98
C VAL A 243 -1.60 10.35 4.38
N ALA A 244 -0.82 9.49 3.73
CA ALA A 244 -0.73 8.06 4.06
C ALA A 244 0.72 7.55 4.26
N GLY A 245 1.70 8.44 4.20
CA GLY A 245 3.11 8.10 4.37
C GLY A 245 3.98 9.33 4.55
N ALA A 246 5.19 9.11 5.03
CA ALA A 246 6.18 10.14 5.34
C ALA A 246 7.60 9.67 5.00
N THR A 247 7.78 9.02 3.84
CA THR A 247 9.03 8.38 3.42
C THR A 247 10.27 9.28 3.50
N SER A 248 10.16 10.57 3.21
CA SER A 248 11.29 11.51 3.26
C SER A 248 11.46 12.19 4.63
N GLY A 249 10.59 11.93 5.60
CA GLY A 249 10.56 12.63 6.89
C GLY A 249 9.15 12.93 7.37
N ALA A 250 8.93 12.82 8.68
CA ALA A 250 7.63 12.96 9.34
C ALA A 250 7.39 14.34 9.99
N SER A 251 8.36 15.25 9.92
CA SER A 251 8.34 16.51 10.68
C SER A 251 8.40 17.78 9.81
N PRO A 252 7.59 17.92 8.74
CA PRO A 252 7.53 19.18 8.01
C PRO A 252 6.88 20.30 8.82
N SER A 253 7.15 21.56 8.44
CA SER A 253 6.39 22.71 8.95
C SER A 253 4.90 22.55 8.64
N ALA A 254 4.04 22.75 9.64
CA ALA A 254 2.60 22.60 9.44
C ALA A 254 2.00 23.68 8.51
N HIS A 255 2.67 24.82 8.30
CA HIS A 255 2.16 25.95 7.50
C HIS A 255 0.73 26.38 7.89
N LEU A 256 0.51 26.57 9.21
CA LEU A 256 -0.81 26.88 9.77
C LEU A 256 -1.43 28.12 9.13
N ASP A 257 -0.62 29.15 8.84
CA ASP A 257 -1.01 30.38 8.15
C ASP A 257 -1.76 30.10 6.84
N ARG A 258 -1.21 29.21 6.02
CA ARG A 258 -1.83 28.80 4.77
C ARG A 258 -3.07 27.95 5.01
N ILE A 259 -3.01 27.00 5.95
CA ILE A 259 -4.11 26.07 6.22
C ILE A 259 -5.36 26.84 6.66
N PHE A 260 -5.26 27.71 7.68
CA PHE A 260 -6.44 28.43 8.16
C PHE A 260 -6.91 29.49 7.16
N TYR A 261 -5.99 30.23 6.53
CA TYR A 261 -6.36 31.32 5.63
C TYR A 261 -6.99 30.83 4.32
N ARG A 262 -6.50 29.69 3.79
CA ARG A 262 -7.07 29.05 2.59
C ARG A 262 -8.13 28.01 2.90
N GLN A 263 -8.47 27.82 4.17
CA GLN A 263 -9.43 26.81 4.65
C GLN A 263 -9.10 25.40 4.11
N GLN A 264 -7.82 25.07 4.04
CA GLN A 264 -7.38 23.76 3.57
C GLN A 264 -7.63 22.69 4.63
N ARG A 265 -7.80 21.45 4.17
CA ARG A 265 -7.99 20.28 5.04
C ARG A 265 -6.78 19.37 4.94
N VAL A 266 -6.37 18.80 6.07
CA VAL A 266 -5.35 17.77 6.15
C VAL A 266 -5.99 16.55 6.79
N LEU A 267 -5.99 15.42 6.08
CA LEU A 267 -6.60 14.17 6.52
C LEU A 267 -5.54 13.06 6.57
N GLY A 268 -5.55 12.26 7.63
CA GLY A 268 -4.75 11.03 7.69
C GLY A 268 -5.49 9.84 7.07
N SER A 269 -4.75 8.91 6.49
CA SER A 269 -5.27 7.65 5.96
C SER A 269 -4.28 6.51 6.16
N THR A 270 -4.75 5.36 6.65
CA THR A 270 -3.92 4.16 6.82
C THR A 270 -4.75 2.93 6.44
N GLY A 271 -4.21 2.09 5.54
CA GLY A 271 -4.85 0.84 5.12
C GLY A 271 -6.28 1.04 4.58
N GLY A 272 -7.17 0.13 4.94
CA GLY A 272 -8.61 0.27 4.73
C GLY A 272 -9.41 -0.88 5.33
N THR A 273 -10.71 -0.68 5.44
CA THR A 273 -11.67 -1.69 5.92
C THR A 273 -11.83 -2.80 4.89
N ARG A 274 -12.30 -3.96 5.35
CA ARG A 274 -12.68 -5.08 4.49
C ARG A 274 -13.74 -4.66 3.47
N GLN A 275 -14.69 -3.81 3.87
CA GLN A 275 -15.75 -3.35 2.97
C GLN A 275 -15.20 -2.45 1.85
N GLU A 276 -14.23 -1.57 2.17
CA GLU A 276 -13.51 -0.80 1.16
C GLU A 276 -12.70 -1.73 0.24
N PHE A 277 -12.11 -2.81 0.78
CA PHE A 277 -11.36 -3.76 -0.04
C PHE A 277 -12.25 -4.51 -1.03
N VAL A 278 -13.40 -4.99 -0.60
CA VAL A 278 -14.42 -5.58 -1.50
C VAL A 278 -14.89 -4.57 -2.55
N SER A 279 -15.03 -3.29 -2.17
CA SER A 279 -15.45 -2.23 -3.11
C SER A 279 -14.37 -1.92 -4.13
N LEU A 280 -13.10 -1.91 -3.71
CA LEU A 280 -11.95 -1.79 -4.60
C LEU A 280 -11.93 -2.92 -5.63
N LEU A 281 -12.06 -4.18 -5.21
CA LEU A 281 -12.05 -5.32 -6.13
C LEU A 281 -13.13 -5.20 -7.20
N ARG A 282 -14.36 -4.83 -6.80
CA ARG A 282 -15.47 -4.57 -7.74
C ARG A 282 -15.20 -3.38 -8.67
N PHE A 283 -14.59 -2.31 -8.14
CA PHE A 283 -14.20 -1.16 -8.94
C PHE A 283 -13.19 -1.57 -10.01
N MET A 284 -12.19 -2.38 -9.65
CA MET A 284 -11.19 -2.87 -10.60
C MET A 284 -11.80 -3.70 -11.72
N GLU A 285 -12.71 -4.62 -11.38
CA GLU A 285 -13.45 -5.41 -12.39
C GLU A 285 -14.29 -4.53 -13.30
N SER A 286 -15.04 -3.57 -12.74
CA SER A 286 -15.91 -2.68 -13.51
C SER A 286 -15.15 -1.70 -14.40
N ALA A 287 -14.02 -1.19 -13.94
CA ALA A 287 -13.19 -0.24 -14.68
C ALA A 287 -12.19 -0.93 -15.63
N GLY A 288 -12.03 -2.25 -15.50
CA GLY A 288 -11.05 -3.02 -16.30
C GLY A 288 -9.60 -2.65 -16.00
N ILE A 289 -9.30 -2.12 -14.81
CA ILE A 289 -7.96 -1.70 -14.43
C ILE A 289 -7.21 -2.82 -13.70
N ARG A 290 -5.90 -2.87 -13.93
CA ARG A 290 -4.99 -3.88 -13.39
C ARG A 290 -3.83 -3.20 -12.65
N PRO A 291 -3.30 -3.83 -11.60
CA PRO A 291 -2.15 -3.29 -10.91
C PRO A 291 -0.88 -3.41 -11.75
N GLN A 292 -0.02 -2.41 -11.67
CA GLN A 292 1.29 -2.46 -12.31
C GLN A 292 2.25 -3.34 -11.50
N VAL A 293 2.63 -4.47 -12.08
CA VAL A 293 3.66 -5.37 -11.56
C VAL A 293 4.98 -5.02 -12.23
N ASP A 294 5.99 -4.65 -11.44
CA ASP A 294 7.35 -4.37 -11.92
C ASP A 294 8.07 -5.67 -12.29
N ARG A 295 8.00 -6.65 -11.38
CA ARG A 295 8.57 -7.98 -11.57
C ARG A 295 7.91 -9.01 -10.67
N VAL A 296 8.03 -10.26 -11.08
CA VAL A 296 7.65 -11.45 -10.29
C VAL A 296 8.92 -12.25 -10.02
N LEU A 297 9.18 -12.55 -8.75
CA LEU A 297 10.37 -13.28 -8.30
C LEU A 297 9.95 -14.52 -7.52
N PRO A 298 10.69 -15.64 -7.57
CA PRO A 298 10.43 -16.74 -6.64
C PRO A 298 10.78 -16.33 -5.20
N LEU A 299 10.19 -17.01 -4.21
CA LEU A 299 10.50 -16.79 -2.79
C LEU A 299 12.01 -16.92 -2.48
N SER A 300 12.72 -17.80 -3.20
CA SER A 300 14.18 -17.96 -3.06
C SER A 300 14.98 -16.70 -3.37
N ASP A 301 14.42 -15.78 -4.18
CA ASP A 301 15.10 -14.58 -4.67
C ASP A 301 14.58 -13.31 -3.96
N ILE A 302 13.89 -13.45 -2.83
CA ILE A 302 13.22 -12.33 -2.15
C ILE A 302 14.17 -11.17 -1.80
N HIS A 303 15.44 -11.44 -1.45
CA HIS A 303 16.45 -10.40 -1.19
C HIS A 303 16.67 -9.48 -2.39
N SER A 304 16.54 -9.98 -3.63
CA SER A 304 16.67 -9.15 -4.82
C SER A 304 15.51 -8.16 -4.96
N GLY A 305 14.30 -8.57 -4.56
CA GLY A 305 13.12 -7.71 -4.52
C GLY A 305 13.25 -6.59 -3.48
N PHE A 306 13.72 -6.92 -2.27
CA PHE A 306 14.00 -5.92 -1.24
C PHE A 306 15.12 -4.96 -1.65
N ARG A 307 16.19 -5.45 -2.30
CA ARG A 307 17.28 -4.60 -2.80
C ARG A 307 16.78 -3.61 -3.86
N ALA A 308 15.98 -4.07 -4.84
CA ALA A 308 15.39 -3.17 -5.83
C ALA A 308 14.49 -2.09 -5.19
N MET A 309 13.80 -2.41 -4.09
CA MET A 309 13.01 -1.44 -3.32
C MET A 309 13.89 -0.40 -2.62
N LEU A 310 15.01 -0.83 -2.01
CA LEU A 310 16.01 0.03 -1.39
C LEU A 310 16.64 1.01 -2.39
N ASP A 311 16.99 0.51 -3.56
CA ASP A 311 17.64 1.27 -4.63
C ASP A 311 16.66 2.24 -5.33
N GLY A 312 15.36 2.10 -5.07
CA GLY A 312 14.32 2.98 -5.61
C GLY A 312 14.06 2.78 -7.12
N GLU A 313 14.51 1.65 -7.67
CA GLU A 313 14.44 1.30 -9.10
C GLU A 313 13.03 0.90 -9.55
N LEU A 314 12.13 0.64 -8.61
CA LEU A 314 10.81 0.09 -8.89
C LEU A 314 9.87 1.06 -9.61
N THR A 315 9.15 0.52 -10.58
CA THR A 315 7.99 1.14 -11.23
C THR A 315 6.77 0.22 -11.08
N GLY A 316 6.14 0.26 -9.91
CA GLY A 316 5.03 -0.64 -9.55
C GLY A 316 5.37 -1.56 -8.37
N LYS A 317 4.66 -2.69 -8.28
CA LYS A 317 4.79 -3.66 -7.18
C LYS A 317 5.75 -4.79 -7.55
N VAL A 318 6.54 -5.25 -6.59
CA VAL A 318 7.31 -6.49 -6.71
C VAL A 318 6.48 -7.61 -6.09
N VAL A 319 6.26 -8.67 -6.88
CA VAL A 319 5.51 -9.85 -6.46
C VAL A 319 6.47 -10.99 -6.19
N ILE A 320 6.24 -11.71 -5.10
CA ILE A 320 6.89 -12.96 -4.75
C ILE A 320 5.94 -14.10 -5.08
N ARG A 321 6.32 -14.94 -6.06
CA ARG A 321 5.65 -16.21 -6.34
C ARG A 321 6.17 -17.25 -5.37
N VAL A 322 5.24 -17.85 -4.63
CA VAL A 322 5.53 -18.80 -3.56
C VAL A 322 5.29 -20.24 -4.02
N SER A 323 4.23 -20.48 -4.78
CA SER A 323 3.93 -21.78 -5.41
C SER A 323 3.52 -21.68 -6.87
#